data_AF-A0AAW5N3W2-F1
#
_entry.id   AF-A0AAW5N3W2-F1
#
_cell.length_a   1.000
_cell.length_b   1.000
_cell.length_c   1.000
_cell.angle_alpha   90.00
_cell.angle_beta   90.00
_cell.angle_gamma   90.00
#
_symmetry.space_group_name_H-M   'P 1'
#
loop_
_entity.id
_entity.type
_entity.pdbx_description
1 polymer ?
#
loop_
_entity_poly.entity_id
_entity_poly.type
_entity_poly.pdbx_seq_one_letter_code
_entity_poly.pdbx_strand_id
1 'polypeptide(L)' 'GLSYALFHADAKRKDIGKITDLPSQTMTALMTLIPWEPLSVTLSEEARSSCFSYSDGSQKAAGFAVTDIRADYALGHGF' A
#
# COMPACT_ATOMS: atom_id res chain seq x y z
N GLY A 1 -12.73 -1.82 1.53
CA GLY A 1 -12.00 -3.03 1.97
C GLY A 1 -10.74 -2.62 2.70
N LEU A 2 -10.34 -3.38 3.71
CA LEU A 2 -9.08 -3.18 4.43
C LEU A 2 -8.26 -4.46 4.31
N SER A 3 -6.99 -4.33 3.93
CA SER A 3 -6.02 -5.42 3.87
C SER A 3 -4.78 -5.02 4.66
N TYR A 4 -4.30 -5.93 5.50
CA TYR A 4 -3.09 -5.74 6.27
C TYR A 4 -2.26 -7.02 6.22
N ALA A 5 -0.95 -6.87 6.02
CA ALA A 5 0.00 -7.95 5.97
C ALA A 5 1.25 -7.63 6.78
N LEU A 6 1.64 -8.59 7.63
CA LEU A 6 2.90 -8.58 8.37
C LEU A 6 3.80 -9.68 7.78
N PHE A 7 4.96 -9.28 7.28
CA PHE A 7 5.95 -10.18 6.70
C PHE A 7 7.13 -10.31 7.65
N HIS A 8 7.35 -11.52 8.16
CA HIS A 8 8.55 -11.85 8.90
C HIS A 8 9.50 -12.61 8.00
N ALA A 9 10.56 -11.93 7.57
CA ALA A 9 11.54 -12.44 6.62
C ALA A 9 12.94 -12.33 7.20
N ASP A 10 13.44 -13.46 7.70
CA ASP A 10 14.84 -13.64 8.07
C ASP A 10 15.46 -14.74 7.21
N ALA A 11 16.66 -14.48 6.70
CA ALA A 11 17.42 -15.48 5.96
C ALA A 11 17.80 -16.63 6.91
N LYS A 12 17.42 -17.87 6.56
CA LYS A 12 17.76 -19.06 7.37
C LYS A 12 19.27 -19.32 7.43
N ARG A 13 20.02 -18.81 6.46
CA ARG A 13 21.48 -18.87 6.39
C ARG A 13 22.05 -17.47 6.64
N LYS A 14 22.78 -17.31 7.76
CA LYS A 14 23.27 -16.01 8.25
C LYS A 14 24.30 -15.35 7.31
N ASP A 15 24.89 -16.13 6.43
CA ASP A 15 25.87 -15.71 5.41
C ASP A 15 25.25 -15.03 4.19
N ILE A 16 23.92 -15.13 4.00
CA ILE A 16 23.21 -14.55 2.85
C ILE A 16 22.71 -13.12 3.14
N GLY A 17 22.69 -12.70 4.40
CA GLY A 17 22.31 -11.33 4.81
C GLY A 17 20.79 -11.11 4.91
N LYS A 18 20.30 -9.93 4.50
CA LYS A 18 18.88 -9.51 4.55
C LYS A 18 18.12 -9.90 3.29
N ILE A 19 16.81 -10.15 3.42
CA ILE A 19 15.92 -10.35 2.27
C ILE A 19 15.63 -8.99 1.64
N THR A 20 15.98 -8.84 0.38
CA THR A 20 15.79 -7.60 -0.39
C THR A 20 14.34 -7.44 -0.85
N ASP A 21 13.92 -6.20 -1.07
CA ASP A 21 12.62 -5.79 -1.62
C ASP A 21 11.36 -6.23 -0.86
N LEU A 22 11.51 -6.86 0.30
CA LEU A 22 10.38 -7.27 1.12
C LEU A 22 10.16 -6.31 2.30
N PRO A 23 9.11 -5.49 2.28
CA PRO A 23 8.74 -4.67 3.42
C PRO A 23 8.20 -5.56 4.54
N SER A 24 8.53 -5.25 5.79
CA SER A 24 8.06 -6.00 6.96
C SER A 24 6.56 -5.83 7.21
N GLN A 25 5.97 -4.72 6.77
CA GLN A 25 4.57 -4.38 6.99
C GLN A 25 4.03 -3.72 5.72
N THR A 26 2.84 -4.13 5.31
CA THR A 26 2.09 -3.49 4.23
C THR A 26 0.63 -3.37 4.65
N MET A 27 0.06 -2.20 4.42
CA MET A 27 -1.34 -1.91 4.67
C MET A 27 -1.93 -1.29 3.41
N THR A 28 -3.12 -1.76 3.04
CA THR A 28 -3.91 -1.17 1.96
C THR A 28 -5.34 -1.01 2.44
N ALA A 29 -5.82 0.23 2.50
CA ALA A 29 -7.19 0.56 2.83
C ALA A 29 -7.87 1.16 1.60
N LEU A 30 -9.11 0.77 1.36
CA LEU A 30 -9.97 1.34 0.33
C LEU A 30 -11.35 1.57 0.92
N MET A 31 -11.89 2.76 0.72
CA MET A 31 -13.20 3.15 1.23
C MET A 31 -13.92 3.94 0.15
N THR A 32 -15.10 3.45 -0.24
CA THR A 32 -15.98 4.16 -1.17
C THR A 32 -17.22 4.62 -0.42
N LEU A 33 -17.50 5.92 -0.51
CA LEU A 33 -18.64 6.60 0.07
C LEU A 33 -19.52 7.11 -1.06
N ILE A 34 -20.81 6.81 -1.00
CA ILE A 34 -21.81 7.34 -1.94
C ILE A 34 -22.71 8.28 -1.13
N PRO A 35 -22.32 9.57 -0.97
CA PRO A 35 -23.11 10.52 -0.18
C PRO A 35 -24.49 10.79 -0.78
N TRP A 36 -24.63 10.75 -2.11
CA TRP A 36 -25.91 10.82 -2.83
C TRP A 36 -25.79 10.18 -4.22
N GLU A 37 -26.91 9.86 -4.86
CA GLU A 37 -26.95 9.06 -6.09
C GLU A 37 -26.00 9.48 -7.23
N PRO A 38 -25.79 10.79 -7.53
CA PRO A 38 -24.84 11.15 -8.57
C PRO A 38 -23.39 11.26 -8.11
N LEU A 39 -23.03 11.11 -6.83
CA LEU A 39 -21.66 11.34 -6.35
C LEU A 39 -21.14 10.10 -5.61
N SER A 40 -19.97 9.63 -6.05
CA SER A 40 -19.18 8.62 -5.36
C SER A 40 -17.80 9.20 -5.04
N VAL A 41 -17.30 8.94 -3.83
CA VAL A 41 -15.96 9.32 -3.40
C VAL A 41 -15.24 8.07 -2.94
N THR A 42 -14.09 7.78 -3.52
CA THR A 42 -13.23 6.67 -3.12
C THR A 42 -11.93 7.21 -2.54
N LEU A 43 -11.63 6.81 -1.31
CA LEU A 43 -10.35 7.00 -0.65
C LEU A 43 -9.57 5.68 -0.73
N SER A 44 -8.33 5.72 -1.19
CA SER A 44 -7.40 4.60 -1.10
C SER A 44 -6.16 5.05 -0.34
N GLU A 45 -5.67 4.21 0.54
CA GLU A 45 -4.44 4.44 1.29
C GLU A 45 -3.57 3.20 1.21
N GLU A 46 -2.30 3.39 0.84
CA GLU A 46 -1.31 2.34 0.81
C GLU A 46 -0.10 2.76 1.64
N ALA A 47 0.26 1.95 2.64
CA ALA A 47 1.44 2.17 3.45
C ALA A 47 2.35 0.94 3.38
N ARG A 48 3.63 1.15 3.11
CA ARG A 48 4.67 0.11 3.14
C ARG A 48 5.80 0.53 4.06
N SER A 49 6.22 -0.36 4.94
CA SER A 49 7.43 -0.14 5.72
C SER A 49 8.68 -0.20 4.83
N SER A 50 9.79 0.29 5.36
CA SER A 50 11.07 0.27 4.67
C SER A 50 11.51 -1.15 4.30
N CYS A 51 12.11 -1.33 3.12
CA CYS A 51 12.72 -2.58 2.68
C CYS A 51 14.24 -2.40 2.45
N PHE A 52 14.99 -3.49 2.46
CA PHE A 52 16.40 -3.48 2.10
C PHE A 52 16.55 -3.58 0.58
N SER A 53 17.40 -2.74 -0.02
CA SER A 53 17.70 -2.78 -1.46
C SER A 53 18.85 -3.73 -1.77
N TYR A 54 19.74 -3.99 -0.81
CA TYR A 54 20.82 -4.98 -0.92
C TYR A 54 20.83 -5.96 0.24
N SER A 55 21.26 -7.18 -0.04
CA SER A 55 21.32 -8.27 0.93
C SER A 55 22.40 -8.07 2.00
N ASP A 56 23.43 -7.28 1.73
CA ASP A 56 24.41 -6.85 2.73
C ASP A 56 23.87 -5.80 3.73
N GLY A 57 22.64 -5.30 3.50
CA GLY A 57 21.99 -4.28 4.32
C GLY A 57 22.55 -2.87 4.16
N SER A 58 23.44 -2.64 3.19
CA SER A 58 24.11 -1.34 2.96
C SER A 58 23.15 -0.24 2.50
N GLN A 59 22.05 -0.61 1.86
CA GLN A 59 21.04 0.33 1.37
C GLN A 59 19.65 -0.13 1.78
N LYS A 60 18.89 0.82 2.33
CA LYS A 60 17.52 0.64 2.79
C LYS A 60 16.63 1.67 2.12
N ALA A 61 15.64 1.21 1.37
CA ALA A 61 14.60 2.07 0.84
C ALA A 61 13.71 2.52 2.01
N ALA A 62 13.43 3.81 2.09
CA ALA A 62 12.51 4.36 3.08
C ALA A 62 11.11 3.77 2.87
N GLY A 63 10.38 3.58 3.97
CA GLY A 63 8.96 3.28 3.89
C GLY A 63 8.21 4.47 3.30
N PHE A 64 7.03 4.22 2.75
CA PHE A 64 6.20 5.26 2.16
C PHE A 64 4.72 5.05 2.54
N ALA A 65 3.96 6.13 2.45
CA ALA A 65 2.51 6.09 2.44
C ALA A 65 2.01 6.90 1.24
N VAL A 66 1.04 6.36 0.50
CA VAL A 66 0.35 7.02 -0.61
C VAL A 66 -1.13 7.08 -0.26
N THR A 67 -1.72 8.26 -0.44
CA THR A 67 -3.15 8.49 -0.26
C THR A 67 -3.72 8.99 -1.58
N ASP A 68 -4.71 8.27 -2.09
CA ASP A 68 -5.42 8.59 -3.32
C ASP A 68 -6.88 8.92 -3.00
N ILE A 69 -7.37 10.02 -3.57
CA ILE A 69 -8.77 10.43 -3.47
C ILE A 69 -9.32 10.55 -4.88
N ARG A 70 -10.41 9.83 -5.13
CA ARG A 70 -11.15 9.85 -6.38
C ARG A 70 -12.58 10.30 -6.11
N ALA A 71 -13.09 11.22 -6.91
CA ALA A 71 -14.49 11.61 -6.91
C ALA A 71 -15.08 11.35 -8.29
N ASP A 72 -16.18 10.61 -8.35
CA ASP A 72 -16.93 10.29 -9.56
C ASP A 72 -18.30 10.96 -9.48
N TYR A 73 -18.68 11.71 -10.51
CA TYR A 73 -19.99 12.35 -10.60
C TYR A 73 -20.74 11.91 -11.86
N ALA A 74 -21.93 11.33 -11.69
CA ALA A 74 -22.78 10.86 -12.79
C ALA A 74 -23.62 12.02 -13.36
N LEU A 75 -23.27 12.47 -14.56
CA LEU A 75 -23.99 13.51 -15.31
C LEU A 75 -25.11 12.89 -16.17
N GLY A 76 -26.17 12.37 -15.54
CA GLY A 76 -27.43 11.97 -16.18
C GLY A 76 -27.41 10.75 -17.11
N HIS A 77 -28.53 10.02 -17.18
CA HIS A 77 -28.81 9.15 -18.33
C HIS A 77 -29.03 10.07 -19.55
N GLY A 78 -28.29 9.84 -20.63
CA GLY A 78 -28.55 10.54 -21.90
C GLY A 78 -30.01 10.42 -22.31
N PHE A 79 -30.56 11.52 -22.84
CA PHE A 79 -31.90 11.60 -23.40
C PHE A 79 -32.17 10.52 -24.46
#